data_AF-A0A2V8I4D7-F1
#
_entry.id   AF-A0A2V8I4D7-F1
#
_cell.length_a   1.000
_cell.length_b   1.000
_cell.length_c   1.000
_cell.angle_alpha   90.00
_cell.angle_beta   90.00
_cell.angle_gamma   90.00
#
_symmetry.space_group_name_H-M   'P 1'
#
loop_
_entity.id
_entity.type
_entity.pdbx_description
1 polymer ?
#
loop_
_entity_poly.entity_id
_entity_poly.type
_entity_poly.pdbx_seq_one_letter_code
_entity_poly.pdbx_strand_id
1 'polypeptide(L)'
;MSRNRSSGDAYYPTLDGWRAIAIAGVTVAHVSFPIFRAGGTSPNAAALNATRYGALGVDVFFGISGFLICSRLLKELQRTGRLNLRRFYIRRVFRILPPYLATLLTVALAGAIGVLPLTRGEFWTCLLFVRNYLPTAGAESGWYTGHFWSL
;
A
#
# COMPACT_ATOMS: atom_id res chain seq x y z
N MET A 1 17.12 -27.86 27.72
CA MET A 1 17.82 -27.47 26.46
C MET A 1 17.37 -26.05 26.09
N SER A 2 18.10 -25.05 26.56
CA SER A 2 17.77 -23.62 26.45
C SER A 2 18.23 -23.06 25.10
N ARG A 3 17.30 -22.55 24.29
CA ARG A 3 17.63 -21.86 23.03
C ARG A 3 18.07 -20.43 23.34
N ASN A 4 19.37 -20.21 23.24
CA ASN A 4 20.04 -18.92 23.29
C ASN A 4 19.49 -18.02 22.15
N ARG A 5 18.57 -17.11 22.46
CA ARG A 5 18.06 -16.10 21.50
C ARG A 5 19.06 -14.96 21.46
N SER A 6 19.75 -14.82 20.34
CA SER A 6 20.63 -13.69 20.05
C SER A 6 19.92 -12.35 20.28
N SER A 7 20.40 -11.61 21.27
CA SER A 7 20.14 -10.19 21.50
C SER A 7 20.61 -9.39 20.28
N GLY A 8 19.71 -9.14 19.32
CA GLY A 8 20.10 -8.63 18.00
C GLY A 8 19.14 -7.62 17.41
N ASP A 9 17.87 -7.97 17.22
CA ASP A 9 16.89 -7.05 16.64
C ASP A 9 15.66 -7.04 17.54
N ALA A 10 15.32 -5.87 18.08
CA ALA A 10 14.02 -5.70 18.72
C ALA A 10 12.94 -5.74 17.62
N TYR A 11 12.56 -6.97 17.28
CA TYR A 11 11.39 -7.31 16.50
C TYR A 11 10.17 -7.14 17.41
N TYR A 12 9.24 -6.27 17.03
CA TYR A 12 8.01 -6.01 17.76
C TYR A 12 6.84 -6.69 17.02
N PRO A 13 6.65 -8.01 17.19
CA PRO A 13 5.63 -8.76 16.44
C PRO A 13 4.21 -8.23 16.67
N THR A 14 3.95 -7.61 17.82
CA THR A 14 2.66 -6.97 18.12
C THR A 14 2.36 -5.81 17.17
N LEU A 15 3.36 -5.00 16.82
CA LEU A 15 3.19 -3.89 15.87
C LEU A 15 2.99 -4.37 14.44
N ASP A 16 3.61 -5.48 14.06
CA ASP A 16 3.34 -6.11 12.76
C ASP A 16 1.92 -6.71 12.69
N GLY A 17 1.40 -7.24 13.81
CA GLY A 17 0.00 -7.66 13.93
C GLY A 17 -0.99 -6.50 13.74
N TRP A 18 -0.74 -5.35 14.37
CA TRP A 18 -1.57 -4.15 14.19
C TRP A 18 -1.53 -3.62 12.75
N ARG A 19 -0.38 -3.69 12.08
CA ARG A 19 -0.28 -3.35 10.64
C ARG A 19 -1.13 -4.29 9.78
N ALA A 20 -1.17 -5.58 10.09
CA ALA A 20 -1.99 -6.55 9.36
C ALA A 20 -3.49 -6.24 9.51
N ILE A 21 -3.95 -5.89 10.72
CA ILE A 21 -5.35 -5.48 10.96
C ILE A 21 -5.68 -4.21 10.18
N ALA A 22 -4.79 -3.22 10.21
CA ALA A 22 -4.96 -1.98 9.45
C ALA A 22 -5.07 -2.24 7.94
N ILE A 23 -4.18 -3.07 7.37
CA ILE A 23 -4.24 -3.47 5.96
C ILE A 23 -5.55 -4.21 5.66
N ALA A 24 -5.99 -5.12 6.53
CA ALA A 24 -7.24 -5.86 6.33
C ALA A 24 -8.45 -4.91 6.25
N GLY A 25 -8.53 -3.92 7.14
CA GLY A 25 -9.57 -2.89 7.09
C GLY A 25 -9.56 -2.08 5.78
N VAL A 26 -8.38 -1.68 5.30
CA VAL A 26 -8.21 -0.99 4.02
C VAL A 26 -8.65 -1.87 2.85
N THR A 27 -8.29 -3.15 2.84
CA THR A 27 -8.68 -4.10 1.80
C THR A 27 -10.19 -4.30 1.78
N VAL A 28 -10.83 -4.48 2.95
CA VAL A 28 -12.29 -4.59 3.04
C VAL A 28 -12.97 -3.34 2.51
N ALA A 29 -12.48 -2.15 2.84
CA ALA A 29 -13.02 -0.89 2.33
C ALA A 29 -12.93 -0.80 0.79
N HIS A 30 -11.77 -1.12 0.21
CA HIS A 30 -11.56 -1.04 -1.24
C HIS A 30 -12.29 -2.13 -2.03
N VAL A 31 -12.50 -3.31 -1.45
CA VAL A 31 -13.26 -4.40 -2.09
C VAL A 31 -14.76 -4.15 -2.00
N SER A 32 -15.23 -3.65 -0.85
CA SER A 32 -16.65 -3.43 -0.62
C SER A 32 -17.24 -2.30 -1.47
N PHE A 33 -16.52 -1.19 -1.65
CA PHE A 33 -16.99 -0.04 -2.42
C PHE A 33 -17.41 -0.36 -3.87
N PRO A 34 -16.60 -1.01 -4.72
CA PRO A 34 -17.00 -1.37 -6.09
C PRO A 34 -18.08 -2.45 -6.11
N ILE A 35 -18.11 -3.38 -5.14
CA ILE A 35 -19.16 -4.40 -5.04
C ILE A 35 -20.54 -3.74 -4.81
N PHE A 36 -20.61 -2.79 -3.88
CA PHE A 36 -21.86 -2.07 -3.60
C PHE A 36 -22.29 -1.17 -4.76
N ARG A 37 -21.34 -0.51 -5.44
CA ARG A 37 -21.62 0.31 -6.63
C ARG A 37 -22.11 -0.53 -7.83
N ALA A 38 -21.50 -1.70 -8.06
CA ALA A 38 -21.87 -2.60 -9.17
C ALA A 38 -23.20 -3.33 -8.94
N GLY A 39 -23.58 -3.59 -7.68
CA GLY A 39 -24.83 -4.26 -7.32
C GLY A 39 -26.09 -3.39 -7.34
N GLY A 40 -26.00 -2.11 -7.74
CA GLY A 40 -27.15 -1.19 -7.83
C GLY A 40 -27.83 -0.87 -6.49
N THR A 41 -27.23 -1.26 -5.37
CA THR A 41 -27.73 -0.97 -4.02
C THR A 41 -27.10 0.34 -3.55
N SER A 42 -27.91 1.29 -3.07
CA SER A 42 -27.38 2.50 -2.43
C SER A 42 -26.41 2.07 -1.32
N PRO A 43 -25.22 2.69 -1.17
CA PRO A 43 -24.25 2.31 -0.14
C PRO A 43 -24.96 2.28 1.22
N ASN A 44 -25.16 1.09 1.77
CA ASN A 44 -25.77 0.97 3.09
C ASN A 44 -24.79 1.56 4.13
N ALA A 45 -25.29 1.85 5.33
CA ALA A 45 -24.46 2.42 6.40
C ALA A 45 -23.18 1.58 6.64
N ALA A 46 -23.23 0.26 6.41
CA ALA A 46 -22.06 -0.62 6.48
C ALA A 46 -20.98 -0.30 5.43
N ALA A 47 -21.34 -0.03 4.17
CA ALA A 47 -20.41 0.39 3.12
C ALA A 47 -19.76 1.74 3.42
N LEU A 48 -20.57 2.71 3.89
CA LEU A 48 -20.06 4.03 4.26
C LEU A 48 -19.11 3.95 5.46
N ASN A 49 -19.47 3.14 6.45
CA ASN A 49 -18.63 2.87 7.62
C ASN A 49 -17.35 2.14 7.23
N ALA A 50 -17.39 1.15 6.33
CA ALA A 50 -16.20 0.45 5.84
C ALA A 50 -15.19 1.41 5.21
N THR A 51 -15.63 2.37 4.38
CA THR A 51 -14.75 3.39 3.81
C THR A 51 -14.10 4.28 4.87
N ARG A 52 -14.87 4.69 5.89
CA ARG A 52 -14.35 5.49 7.03
C ARG A 52 -13.33 4.72 7.86
N TYR A 53 -13.60 3.46 8.18
CA TYR A 53 -12.66 2.60 8.88
C TYR A 53 -11.44 2.26 8.04
N GLY A 54 -11.60 2.15 6.71
CA GLY A 54 -10.49 2.02 5.76
C GLY A 54 -9.54 3.21 5.83
N ALA A 55 -10.04 4.44 5.82
CA ALA A 55 -9.22 5.64 5.94
C ALA A 55 -8.42 5.67 7.26
N LEU A 56 -9.06 5.35 8.39
CA LEU A 56 -8.36 5.22 9.67
C LEU A 56 -7.29 4.11 9.64
N GLY A 57 -7.55 3.00 8.95
CA GLY A 57 -6.57 1.95 8.73
C GLY A 57 -5.32 2.45 8.00
N VAL A 58 -5.47 3.32 6.99
CA VAL A 58 -4.35 3.95 6.29
C VAL A 58 -3.49 4.77 7.26
N ASP A 59 -4.12 5.62 8.08
CA ASP A 59 -3.42 6.48 9.05
C ASP A 59 -2.64 5.65 10.09
N VAL A 60 -3.27 4.62 10.66
CA VAL A 60 -2.65 3.72 11.63
C VAL A 60 -1.48 2.97 10.99
N PHE A 61 -1.64 2.45 9.78
CA PHE A 61 -0.59 1.73 9.08
C PHE A 61 0.64 2.60 8.83
N PHE A 62 0.45 3.85 8.38
CA PHE A 62 1.54 4.78 8.15
C PHE A 62 2.21 5.21 9.46
N GLY A 63 1.44 5.50 10.51
CA GLY A 63 1.96 5.84 11.84
C GLY A 63 2.87 4.75 12.41
N ILE A 64 2.42 3.50 12.41
CA ILE A 64 3.22 2.36 12.92
C ILE A 64 4.44 2.12 12.03
N SER A 65 4.28 2.19 10.70
CA SER A 65 5.39 1.96 9.76
C SER A 65 6.48 3.02 9.90
N GLY A 66 6.10 4.29 10.09
CA GLY A 66 7.03 5.38 10.38
C GLY A 66 7.82 5.17 11.66
N PHE A 67 7.12 4.83 12.77
CA PHE A 67 7.75 4.50 14.04
C PHE A 67 8.76 3.35 13.92
N LEU A 68 8.40 2.27 13.22
CA LEU A 68 9.29 1.12 13.01
C LEU A 68 10.51 1.45 12.14
N ILE A 69 10.36 2.32 11.13
CA ILE A 69 11.47 2.78 10.30
C ILE A 69 12.43 3.62 11.14
N CYS A 70 11.92 4.64 11.84
CA CYS A 70 12.73 5.54 12.66
C CYS A 70 13.46 4.79 13.78
N SER A 71 12.77 3.88 14.48
CA SER A 71 13.39 3.08 15.55
C SER A 71 14.51 2.15 15.03
N ARG A 72 14.38 1.58 13.83
CA ARG A 72 15.45 0.78 13.20
C ARG A 72 16.64 1.65 12.79
N LEU A 73 16.40 2.82 12.19
CA LEU A 73 17.46 3.76 11.82
C LEU A 73 18.21 4.28 13.04
N LEU A 74 17.49 4.60 14.12
CA LEU A 74 18.11 5.06 15.37
C LEU A 74 18.96 3.97 16.01
N LYS A 75 18.50 2.71 16.00
CA LYS A 75 19.30 1.55 16.45
C LYS A 75 20.54 1.32 15.58
N GLU A 76 20.43 1.46 14.25
CA GLU A 76 21.56 1.36 13.34
C GLU A 76 22.62 2.44 13.65
N LEU A 77 22.17 3.68 13.86
CA LEU A 77 23.01 4.81 14.24
C LEU A 77 23.71 4.57 15.58
N GLN A 78 22.98 4.10 16.60
CA GLN A 78 23.54 3.78 17.91
C GLN A 78 24.60 2.67 17.85
N ARG A 79 24.41 1.67 17.00
CA ARG A 79 25.32 0.51 16.91
C ARG A 79 26.55 0.75 16.04
N THR A 80 26.41 1.52 14.97
CA THR A 80 27.46 1.67 13.94
C THR A 80 28.03 3.09 13.87
N GLY A 81 27.44 4.04 14.58
CA GLY A 81 27.81 5.45 14.54
C GLY A 81 27.50 6.15 13.21
N ARG A 82 26.91 5.44 12.23
CA ARG A 82 26.64 5.94 10.89
C ARG A 82 25.28 5.45 10.40
N LEU A 83 24.63 6.24 9.54
CA LEU A 83 23.39 5.84 8.87
C LEU A 83 23.71 5.39 7.44
N ASN A 84 23.46 4.13 7.10
CA ASN A 84 23.58 3.68 5.71
C ASN A 84 22.24 3.82 4.98
N LEU A 85 21.89 5.05 4.61
CA LEU A 85 20.66 5.36 3.87
C LEU A 85 20.62 4.64 2.53
N ARG A 86 21.75 4.50 1.84
CA ARG A 86 21.83 3.76 0.57
C ARG A 86 21.33 2.32 0.74
N ARG A 87 21.82 1.60 1.75
CA ARG A 87 21.39 0.23 2.03
C ARG A 87 19.92 0.17 2.46
N PHE A 88 19.44 1.17 3.20
CA PHE A 88 18.03 1.28 3.57
C PHE A 88 17.12 1.41 2.33
N TYR A 89 17.40 2.36 1.44
CA TYR A 89 16.59 2.58 0.24
C TYR A 89 16.66 1.41 -0.73
N ILE A 90 17.83 0.80 -0.93
CA ILE A 90 17.97 -0.37 -1.81
C ILE A 90 17.05 -1.51 -1.36
N ARG A 91 17.06 -1.88 -0.07
CA ARG A 91 16.16 -2.92 0.47
C ARG A 91 14.69 -2.57 0.29
N ARG A 92 14.35 -1.28 0.40
CA ARG A 92 12.98 -0.80 0.24
C ARG A 92 12.53 -0.86 -1.22
N VAL A 93 13.38 -0.47 -2.16
CA VAL A 93 13.10 -0.56 -3.61
C VAL A 93 12.86 -2.02 -4.01
N PHE A 94 13.74 -2.95 -3.63
CA PHE A 94 13.56 -4.37 -3.94
C PHE A 94 12.34 -5.01 -3.26
N ARG A 95 11.79 -4.38 -2.22
CA ARG A 95 10.56 -4.83 -1.56
C ARG A 95 9.30 -4.27 -2.22
N ILE A 96 9.32 -3.03 -2.70
CA ILE A 96 8.14 -2.31 -3.22
C ILE A 96 7.98 -2.52 -4.72
N LEU A 97 9.09 -2.52 -5.47
CA LEU A 97 9.06 -2.56 -6.92
C LEU A 97 8.47 -3.86 -7.50
N PRO A 98 8.76 -5.07 -6.97
CA PRO A 98 8.20 -6.29 -7.56
C PRO A 98 6.66 -6.38 -7.46
N PRO A 99 6.03 -6.14 -6.28
CA PRO A 99 4.57 -6.09 -6.21
C PRO A 99 3.96 -4.99 -7.08
N TYR A 100 4.61 -3.83 -7.17
CA TYR A 100 4.16 -2.72 -7.99
C TYR A 100 4.13 -3.10 -9.49
N LEU A 101 5.24 -3.64 -10.01
CA LEU A 101 5.33 -4.05 -11.41
C LEU A 101 4.37 -5.20 -11.72
N ALA A 102 4.18 -6.14 -10.78
CA ALA A 102 3.20 -7.21 -10.93
C ALA A 102 1.77 -6.66 -11.03
N THR A 103 1.43 -5.67 -10.22
CA THR A 103 0.10 -5.03 -10.24
C THR A 103 -0.10 -4.25 -11.54
N LEU A 104 0.90 -3.47 -11.94
CA LEU A 104 0.87 -2.71 -13.19
C LEU A 104 0.73 -3.62 -14.41
N LEU A 105 1.46 -4.74 -14.43
CA LEU A 105 1.35 -5.75 -15.49
C LEU A 105 -0.07 -6.36 -15.51
N THR A 106 -0.62 -6.69 -14.34
CA THR A 106 -1.97 -7.26 -14.23
C THR A 106 -3.03 -6.28 -14.77
N VAL A 107 -2.94 -5.01 -14.39
CA VAL A 107 -3.85 -3.95 -14.89
C VAL A 107 -3.67 -3.72 -16.39
N ALA A 108 -2.43 -3.74 -16.89
CA ALA A 108 -2.14 -3.59 -18.31
C ALA A 108 -2.69 -4.75 -19.15
N LEU A 109 -2.52 -5.99 -18.68
CA LEU A 109 -3.10 -7.18 -19.33
C LEU A 109 -4.63 -7.12 -19.33
N ALA A 110 -5.24 -6.78 -18.19
CA ALA A 110 -6.69 -6.62 -18.07
C ALA A 110 -7.25 -5.50 -18.97
N GLY A 111 -6.50 -4.41 -19.15
CA GLY A 111 -6.81 -3.36 -20.12
C GLY A 111 -6.69 -3.84 -21.57
N ALA A 112 -5.65 -4.61 -21.90
CA ALA A 112 -5.42 -5.12 -23.25
C ALA A 112 -6.52 -6.09 -23.74
N ILE A 113 -7.09 -6.88 -22.83
CA ILE A 113 -8.22 -7.79 -23.14
C ILE A 113 -9.60 -7.12 -23.05
N GLY A 114 -9.66 -5.81 -22.81
CA GLY A 114 -10.91 -5.03 -22.76
C GLY A 114 -11.74 -5.22 -21.48
N VAL A 115 -11.18 -5.85 -20.44
CA VAL A 115 -11.86 -6.01 -19.13
C VAL A 115 -11.88 -4.71 -18.34
N LEU A 116 -10.84 -3.88 -18.49
CA LEU A 116 -10.72 -2.58 -17.81
C LEU A 116 -10.63 -1.44 -18.81
N PRO A 117 -11.33 -0.31 -18.58
CA PRO A 117 -11.16 0.90 -19.36
C PRO A 117 -9.83 1.57 -18.98
N LEU A 118 -8.72 1.11 -19.57
CA LEU A 118 -7.38 1.65 -19.35
C LEU A 118 -6.93 2.52 -20.52
N THR A 119 -6.71 3.81 -20.28
CA THR A 119 -6.19 4.71 -21.31
C THR A 119 -4.67 4.62 -21.38
N ARG A 120 -4.08 4.76 -22.58
CA ARG A 120 -2.60 4.78 -22.77
C ARG A 120 -1.91 5.81 -21.87
N GLY A 121 -2.51 7.00 -21.73
CA GLY A 121 -2.01 8.04 -20.83
C GLY A 121 -1.94 7.55 -19.38
N GLU A 122 -2.96 6.84 -18.90
CA GLU A 122 -3.00 6.34 -17.52
C GLU A 122 -1.91 5.30 -17.26
N PHE A 123 -1.69 4.38 -18.19
CA PHE A 123 -0.58 3.42 -18.12
C PHE A 123 0.77 4.13 -17.96
N TRP A 124 1.06 5.12 -18.81
CA TRP A 124 2.30 5.88 -18.72
C TRP A 124 2.41 6.68 -17.43
N THR A 125 1.32 7.28 -16.96
CA THR A 125 1.34 8.02 -15.68
C THR A 125 1.58 7.10 -14.48
N CYS A 126 1.03 5.88 -14.51
CA CYS A 126 1.32 4.88 -13.50
C CYS A 126 2.79 4.47 -13.58
N LEU A 127 3.28 4.06 -14.76
CA LEU A 127 4.65 3.60 -14.99
C LEU A 127 5.71 4.64 -14.59
N LEU A 128 5.45 5.91 -14.85
CA LEU A 128 6.33 7.03 -14.50
C LEU A 128 6.15 7.52 -13.06
N PHE A 129 5.28 6.89 -12.26
CA PHE A 129 4.96 7.29 -10.87
C PHE A 129 4.42 8.73 -10.74
N VAL A 130 3.78 9.26 -11.80
CA VAL A 130 3.19 10.61 -11.82
C VAL A 130 1.66 10.62 -11.78
N ARG A 131 1.03 9.45 -11.59
CA ARG A 131 -0.43 9.29 -11.52
C ARG A 131 -1.10 10.23 -10.51
N ASN A 132 -0.41 10.57 -9.41
CA ASN A 132 -0.89 11.46 -8.36
C ASN A 132 -1.09 12.93 -8.78
N TYR A 133 -0.41 13.36 -9.84
CA TYR A 133 -0.36 14.78 -10.22
C TYR A 133 -1.21 15.10 -11.45
N LEU A 134 -1.79 14.09 -12.09
CA LEU A 134 -2.53 14.26 -13.35
C LEU A 134 -3.99 13.87 -13.17
N PRO A 135 -4.95 14.77 -13.48
CA PRO A 135 -6.38 14.50 -13.31
C PRO A 135 -6.85 13.40 -14.27
N THR A 136 -7.75 12.55 -13.79
CA THR A 136 -8.25 11.39 -14.52
C THR A 136 -9.21 11.81 -15.63
N ALA A 137 -8.95 11.38 -16.86
CA ALA A 137 -9.92 11.48 -17.95
C ALA A 137 -11.03 10.44 -17.73
N GLY A 138 -12.04 10.79 -16.93
CA GLY A 138 -13.22 9.95 -16.67
C GLY A 138 -13.25 9.31 -15.27
N ALA A 139 -14.41 9.34 -14.62
CA ALA A 139 -14.60 8.89 -13.24
C ALA A 139 -14.48 7.35 -13.05
N GLU A 140 -14.61 6.58 -14.12
CA GLU A 140 -14.63 5.11 -14.09
C GLU A 140 -13.22 4.49 -14.25
N SER A 141 -12.35 5.06 -15.09
CA SER A 141 -10.96 4.57 -15.27
C SER A 141 -10.05 4.89 -14.08
N GLY A 142 -10.40 5.94 -13.34
CA GLY A 142 -9.66 6.41 -12.17
C GLY A 142 -9.63 5.44 -11.00
N TRP A 143 -10.65 4.60 -10.83
CA TRP A 143 -10.75 3.72 -9.66
C TRP A 143 -9.65 2.64 -9.64
N TYR A 144 -9.49 1.91 -10.75
CA TYR A 144 -8.54 0.79 -10.86
C TYR A 144 -7.08 1.22 -10.79
N THR A 145 -6.81 2.43 -11.27
CA THR A 145 -5.47 3.03 -11.27
C THR A 145 -5.26 3.97 -10.07
N GLY A 146 -6.30 4.23 -9.28
CA GLY A 146 -6.24 5.07 -8.09
C GLY A 146 -5.45 4.43 -6.95
N HIS A 147 -5.37 3.09 -6.91
CA HIS A 147 -4.56 2.38 -5.92
C HIS A 147 -3.06 2.69 -6.00
N PHE A 148 -2.58 3.22 -7.13
CA PHE A 148 -1.18 3.64 -7.28
C PHE A 148 -0.87 4.96 -6.56
N TRP A 149 -1.87 5.62 -5.97
CA TRP A 149 -1.67 6.91 -5.28
C TRP A 149 -0.84 6.83 -3.99
N SER A 150 -0.79 5.66 -3.35
CA SER A 150 -0.21 5.45 -2.03
C SER A 150 1.24 4.96 -2.07
N LEU A 151 1.82 4.85 -3.26
CA LEU A 151 3.16 4.29 -3.52
C LEU A 151 4.18 5.36 -3.90
#